data_AF-A0A519HGM6-F1
#
_entry.id   AF-A0A519HGM6-F1
#
_cell.length_a   1.000
_cell.length_b   1.000
_cell.length_c   1.000
_cell.angle_alpha   90.00
_cell.angle_beta   90.00
_cell.angle_gamma   90.00
#
_symmetry.space_group_name_H-M   'P 1'
#
loop_
_entity.id
_entity.type
_entity.pdbx_description
1 polymer ?
#
loop_
_entity_poly.entity_id
_entity_poly.type
_entity_poly.pdbx_seq_one_letter_code
_entity_poly.pdbx_strand_id
1 'polypeptide(L)'
;MVWAIGDIHGRLDLLEPLVEAIRGDAAASPDRQKTVIFLGDYIDRGPDSRGVIQYLADLPKGEGIDWRFLLGNHEEAMLGFLKDPTEGAKWCEYGGDATLKSYGLRVPQMKHRLGAWSHLSADLNHRVTAAERNFLENLELSITVGDYFFAHAGARPGGSLDEQSAADLIWIRRTFLDSDVEFEKVVVHGHTPTAQIYADHRRIGVDTKAYQSGVLSALRLSSLERKIVQATATASISEEKGASAGAGLHVLVSQSSLESAKPGE
;
A
#
# COMPACT_ATOMS: atom_id res chain seq x y z
N MET A 1 -8.69 -15.40 -9.97
CA MET A 1 -7.81 -15.14 -8.82
C MET A 1 -7.76 -13.67 -8.50
N VAL A 2 -7.54 -13.34 -7.23
CA VAL A 2 -7.30 -11.96 -6.75
C VAL A 2 -6.04 -11.94 -5.90
N TRP A 3 -5.22 -10.90 -6.05
CA TRP A 3 -4.13 -10.59 -5.14
C TRP A 3 -4.43 -9.28 -4.41
N ALA A 4 -4.09 -9.20 -3.13
CA ALA A 4 -4.08 -7.97 -2.36
C ALA A 4 -2.67 -7.70 -1.84
N ILE A 5 -2.13 -6.51 -2.10
CA ILE A 5 -0.80 -6.07 -1.67
C ILE A 5 -0.97 -4.98 -0.61
N GLY A 6 -0.32 -5.17 0.54
CA GLY A 6 -0.39 -4.22 1.66
C GLY A 6 0.40 -2.93 1.43
N ASP A 7 0.46 -2.11 2.47
CA ASP A 7 1.04 -0.77 2.49
C ASP A 7 2.53 -0.78 2.12
N ILE A 8 2.89 -0.01 1.09
CA ILE A 8 4.22 -0.05 0.45
C ILE A 8 5.15 0.97 1.09
N HIS A 9 4.67 2.19 1.34
CA HIS A 9 5.41 3.28 1.94
C HIS A 9 6.81 3.49 1.35
N GLY A 10 6.89 3.78 0.05
CA GLY A 10 8.14 4.12 -0.63
C GLY A 10 9.17 2.99 -0.69
N ARG A 11 8.78 1.73 -0.45
CA ARG A 11 9.64 0.54 -0.57
C ARG A 11 9.60 -0.06 -1.96
N LEU A 12 10.07 0.71 -2.95
CA LEU A 12 10.19 0.23 -4.33
C LEU A 12 11.02 -1.07 -4.41
N ASP A 13 12.07 -1.14 -3.61
CA ASP A 13 12.96 -2.30 -3.49
C ASP A 13 12.23 -3.60 -3.10
N LEU A 14 11.15 -3.51 -2.33
CA LEU A 14 10.30 -4.66 -1.99
C LEU A 14 9.18 -4.88 -3.01
N LEU A 15 8.67 -3.79 -3.57
CA LEU A 15 7.54 -3.80 -4.51
C LEU A 15 7.87 -4.53 -5.81
N GLU A 16 8.98 -4.19 -6.47
CA GLU A 16 9.36 -4.76 -7.76
C GLU A 16 9.46 -6.30 -7.72
N PRO A 17 10.25 -6.92 -6.83
CA PRO A 17 10.34 -8.38 -6.77
C PRO A 17 9.03 -9.05 -6.37
N LEU A 18 8.22 -8.41 -5.53
CA LEU A 18 6.90 -8.95 -5.16
C LEU A 18 5.95 -8.97 -6.35
N VAL A 19 5.89 -7.88 -7.11
CA VAL A 19 5.05 -7.77 -8.31
C VAL A 19 5.52 -8.74 -9.39
N GLU A 20 6.82 -8.92 -9.57
CA GLU A 20 7.33 -9.91 -10.52
C GLU A 20 6.94 -11.34 -10.13
N ALA A 21 7.02 -11.70 -8.85
CA ALA A 21 6.54 -12.99 -8.37
C ALA A 21 5.03 -13.19 -8.59
N ILE A 22 4.23 -12.15 -8.38
CA ILE A 22 2.78 -12.15 -8.65
C ILE A 22 2.50 -12.31 -10.15
N ARG A 23 3.26 -11.63 -11.02
CA ARG A 23 3.13 -11.79 -12.48
C ARG A 23 3.46 -13.21 -12.93
N GLY A 24 4.50 -13.82 -12.33
CA GLY A 24 4.84 -15.22 -12.57
C GLY A 24 3.71 -16.18 -12.18
N ASP A 25 3.13 -16.03 -10.97
CA ASP A 25 1.98 -16.83 -10.53
C ASP A 25 0.75 -16.60 -11.42
N ALA A 26 0.45 -15.35 -11.74
CA ALA A 26 -0.65 -14.98 -12.62
C ALA A 26 -0.47 -15.60 -14.01
N ALA A 27 0.73 -15.59 -14.59
CA ALA A 27 1.00 -16.21 -15.89
C ALA A 27 0.80 -17.73 -15.86
N ALA A 28 1.18 -18.40 -14.77
CA ALA A 28 0.97 -19.84 -14.58
C ALA A 28 -0.48 -20.23 -14.28
N SER A 29 -1.32 -19.28 -13.86
CA SER A 29 -2.70 -19.53 -13.48
C SER A 29 -3.62 -19.78 -14.68
N PRO A 30 -4.50 -20.81 -14.61
CA PRO A 30 -5.54 -21.04 -15.61
C PRO A 30 -6.74 -20.09 -15.48
N ASP A 31 -6.79 -19.27 -14.43
CA ASP A 31 -7.93 -18.37 -14.19
C ASP A 31 -8.07 -17.33 -15.30
N ARG A 32 -9.29 -17.17 -15.82
CA ARG A 32 -9.57 -16.20 -16.89
C ARG A 32 -9.48 -14.75 -16.40
N GLN A 33 -9.81 -14.51 -15.13
CA GLN A 33 -9.76 -13.18 -14.51
C GLN A 33 -8.69 -13.17 -13.43
N LYS A 34 -7.74 -12.26 -13.58
CA LYS A 34 -6.57 -12.09 -12.71
C LYS A 34 -6.55 -10.64 -12.28
N THR A 35 -6.89 -10.37 -11.03
CA THR A 35 -6.92 -9.00 -10.49
C THR A 35 -5.85 -8.86 -9.43
N VAL A 36 -5.09 -7.76 -9.47
CA VAL A 36 -4.13 -7.40 -8.43
C VAL A 36 -4.54 -6.06 -7.85
N ILE A 37 -4.83 -6.05 -6.56
CA ILE A 37 -5.33 -4.89 -5.82
C ILE A 37 -4.22 -4.41 -4.87
N PHE A 38 -3.85 -3.14 -5.00
CA PHE A 38 -2.99 -2.48 -4.03
C PHE A 38 -3.86 -1.74 -3.01
N LEU A 39 -3.57 -1.93 -1.71
CA LEU A 39 -4.45 -1.49 -0.63
C LEU A 39 -4.25 -0.02 -0.19
N GLY A 40 -3.51 0.79 -0.95
CA GLY A 40 -3.16 2.17 -0.60
C GLY A 40 -1.82 2.30 0.11
N ASP A 41 -1.52 3.52 0.56
CA ASP A 41 -0.30 3.88 1.30
C ASP A 41 0.98 3.49 0.53
N TYR A 42 1.07 4.02 -0.69
CA TYR A 42 2.18 3.83 -1.62
C TYR A 42 3.38 4.69 -1.24
N ILE A 43 3.11 5.89 -0.73
CA ILE A 43 4.10 6.93 -0.46
C ILE A 43 4.41 7.07 1.03
N ASP A 44 5.32 8.00 1.34
CA ASP A 44 5.78 8.40 2.65
C ASP A 44 6.61 7.36 3.40
N ARG A 45 7.36 7.83 4.40
CA ARG A 45 8.23 7.09 5.32
C ARG A 45 9.43 6.39 4.67
N GLY A 46 9.22 5.51 3.69
CA GLY A 46 10.31 4.83 2.99
C GLY A 46 11.05 5.72 2.00
N PRO A 47 12.15 5.19 1.44
CA PRO A 47 13.14 6.00 0.74
C PRO A 47 12.71 6.50 -0.64
N ASP A 48 11.81 5.80 -1.34
CA ASP A 48 11.55 6.03 -2.76
C ASP A 48 10.06 6.06 -3.11
N SER A 49 9.34 7.06 -2.58
CA SER A 49 7.91 7.23 -2.87
C SER A 49 7.64 7.58 -4.33
N ARG A 50 8.48 8.43 -4.94
CA ARG A 50 8.35 8.77 -6.35
C ARG A 50 8.54 7.55 -7.25
N GLY A 51 9.57 6.74 -7.01
CA GLY A 51 9.81 5.52 -7.78
C GLY A 51 8.64 4.54 -7.69
N VAL A 52 8.01 4.39 -6.51
CA VAL A 52 6.77 3.60 -6.36
C VAL A 52 5.64 4.15 -7.24
N ILE A 53 5.35 5.46 -7.19
CA ILE A 53 4.27 6.04 -8.01
C ILE A 53 4.54 5.88 -9.50
N GLN A 54 5.79 6.06 -9.94
CA GLN A 54 6.18 5.85 -11.34
C GLN A 54 5.97 4.39 -11.75
N TYR A 55 6.48 3.46 -10.95
CA TYR A 55 6.35 2.03 -11.20
C TYR A 55 4.88 1.60 -11.33
N LEU A 56 4.02 2.04 -10.41
CA LEU A 56 2.59 1.68 -10.43
C LEU A 56 1.84 2.35 -11.59
N ALA A 57 2.16 3.60 -11.93
CA ALA A 57 1.55 4.31 -13.05
C ALA A 57 1.91 3.69 -14.41
N ASP A 58 3.10 3.08 -14.51
CA ASP A 58 3.64 2.46 -15.72
C ASP A 58 3.28 0.97 -15.88
N LEU A 59 2.56 0.37 -14.93
CA LEU A 59 2.09 -1.01 -15.05
C LEU A 59 1.25 -1.21 -16.33
N PRO A 60 1.47 -2.32 -17.08
CA PRO A 60 0.86 -2.51 -18.38
C PRO A 60 -0.66 -2.63 -18.27
N LYS A 61 -1.38 -1.82 -19.06
CA LYS A 61 -2.84 -1.83 -19.12
C LYS A 61 -3.32 -2.83 -20.17
N GLY A 62 -4.23 -3.74 -19.79
CA GLY A 62 -4.87 -4.67 -20.72
C GLY A 62 -4.11 -5.96 -21.03
N GLU A 63 -2.99 -6.23 -20.34
CA GLU A 63 -2.17 -7.45 -20.55
C GLU A 63 -2.48 -8.55 -19.52
N GLY A 64 -3.72 -9.03 -19.49
CA GLY A 64 -4.11 -10.23 -18.74
C GLY A 64 -4.19 -10.09 -17.21
N ILE A 65 -3.66 -9.02 -16.62
CA ILE A 65 -3.87 -8.62 -15.22
C ILE A 65 -4.67 -7.32 -15.19
N ASP A 66 -5.73 -7.32 -14.38
CA ASP A 66 -6.48 -6.13 -13.98
C ASP A 66 -5.83 -5.51 -12.74
N TRP A 67 -5.09 -4.41 -12.92
CA TRP A 67 -4.41 -3.69 -11.84
C TRP A 67 -5.34 -2.64 -11.24
N ARG A 68 -5.54 -2.71 -9.93
CA ARG A 68 -6.48 -1.86 -9.19
C ARG A 68 -5.81 -1.27 -7.97
N PHE A 69 -6.12 -0.02 -7.65
CA PHE A 69 -5.34 0.79 -6.72
C PHE A 69 -6.28 1.54 -5.78
N LEU A 70 -6.23 1.23 -4.49
CA LEU A 70 -7.03 1.92 -3.49
C LEU A 70 -6.39 3.24 -3.06
N LEU A 71 -7.21 4.19 -2.63
CA LEU A 71 -6.74 5.43 -2.02
C LEU A 71 -6.35 5.17 -0.56
N GLY A 72 -5.08 5.38 -0.23
CA GLY A 72 -4.58 5.39 1.14
C GLY A 72 -4.73 6.76 1.80
N ASN A 73 -4.59 6.79 3.13
CA ASN A 73 -4.67 8.05 3.87
C ASN A 73 -3.43 8.93 3.61
N HIS A 74 -2.32 8.34 3.19
CA HIS A 74 -1.12 9.06 2.78
C HIS A 74 -1.28 9.74 1.42
N GLU A 75 -1.87 9.06 0.43
CA GLU A 75 -2.18 9.67 -0.86
C GLU A 75 -3.24 10.78 -0.73
N GLU A 76 -4.26 10.59 0.12
CA GLU A 76 -5.24 11.63 0.42
C GLU A 76 -4.56 12.89 1.00
N ALA A 77 -3.63 12.72 1.93
CA ALA A 77 -2.87 13.82 2.52
C ALA A 77 -1.99 14.55 1.48
N MET A 78 -1.30 13.82 0.61
CA MET A 78 -0.52 14.43 -0.48
C MET A 78 -1.42 15.22 -1.43
N LEU A 79 -2.55 14.65 -1.87
CA LEU A 79 -3.52 15.33 -2.73
C LEU A 79 -4.10 16.57 -2.04
N GLY A 80 -4.32 16.50 -0.72
CA GLY A 80 -4.68 17.64 0.11
C GLY A 80 -3.63 18.75 0.05
N PHE A 81 -2.36 18.42 0.26
CA PHE A 81 -1.25 19.39 0.19
C PHE A 81 -1.05 20.03 -1.19
N LEU A 82 -1.27 19.26 -2.26
CA LEU A 82 -1.21 19.77 -3.64
C LEU A 82 -2.30 20.82 -3.92
N LYS A 83 -3.43 20.76 -3.21
CA LYS A 83 -4.56 21.69 -3.33
C LYS A 83 -4.48 22.85 -2.33
N ASP A 84 -4.13 22.54 -1.08
CA ASP A 84 -4.02 23.48 0.02
C ASP A 84 -2.64 23.34 0.72
N PRO A 85 -1.73 24.30 0.51
CA PRO A 85 -0.41 24.28 1.13
C PRO A 85 -0.43 24.28 2.67
N THR A 86 -1.53 24.65 3.32
CA THR A 86 -1.63 24.66 4.79
C THR A 86 -1.52 23.26 5.40
N GLU A 87 -1.88 22.21 4.64
CA GLU A 87 -1.81 20.81 5.08
C GLU A 87 -0.37 20.25 5.14
N GLY A 88 0.60 20.95 4.52
CA GLY A 88 1.96 20.42 4.35
C GLY A 88 2.69 20.12 5.66
N ALA A 89 2.51 20.99 6.67
CA ALA A 89 3.13 20.79 7.98
C ALA A 89 2.61 19.51 8.66
N LYS A 90 1.29 19.33 8.65
CA LYS A 90 0.59 18.18 9.22
C LYS A 90 0.94 16.89 8.46
N TRP A 91 0.95 16.91 7.14
CA TRP A 91 1.36 15.76 6.33
C TRP A 91 2.79 15.28 6.65
N CYS A 92 3.72 16.21 6.86
CA CYS A 92 5.08 15.87 7.26
C CYS A 92 5.21 15.31 8.69
N GLU A 93 4.17 15.35 9.53
CA GLU A 93 4.20 14.72 10.87
C GLU A 93 4.11 13.20 10.81
N TYR A 94 3.58 12.64 9.72
CA TYR A 94 3.41 11.19 9.56
C TYR A 94 4.15 10.59 8.36
N GLY A 95 4.97 11.35 7.65
CA GLY A 95 5.98 10.82 6.70
C GLY A 95 6.08 11.53 5.35
N GLY A 96 5.33 12.61 5.13
CA GLY A 96 5.35 13.39 3.87
C GLY A 96 6.71 13.98 3.51
N ASP A 97 7.60 14.16 4.49
CA ASP A 97 8.96 14.64 4.28
C ASP A 97 9.80 13.69 3.43
N ALA A 98 9.61 12.37 3.58
CA ALA A 98 10.26 11.36 2.77
C ALA A 98 9.78 11.42 1.32
N THR A 99 8.48 11.63 1.10
CA THR A 99 7.92 11.81 -0.25
C THR A 99 8.49 13.05 -0.91
N LEU A 100 8.45 14.20 -0.24
CA LEU A 100 9.06 15.44 -0.74
C LEU A 100 10.53 15.23 -1.13
N LYS A 101 11.30 14.52 -0.28
CA LYS A 101 12.69 14.18 -0.56
C LYS A 101 12.85 13.31 -1.81
N SER A 102 11.98 12.33 -2.03
CA SER A 102 12.01 11.48 -3.24
C SER A 102 11.75 12.27 -4.54
N TYR A 103 11.02 13.39 -4.46
CA TYR A 103 10.87 14.35 -5.56
C TYR A 103 12.03 15.36 -5.65
N GLY A 104 13.07 15.25 -4.82
CA GLY A 104 14.21 16.16 -4.79
C GLY A 104 13.91 17.50 -4.09
N LEU A 105 12.87 17.54 -3.25
CA LEU A 105 12.47 18.70 -2.47
C LEU A 105 12.91 18.55 -1.01
N ARG A 106 12.86 19.64 -0.25
CA ARG A 106 13.19 19.65 1.18
C ARG A 106 12.12 20.38 1.95
N VAL A 107 11.79 19.83 3.11
CA VAL A 107 10.86 20.47 4.06
C VAL A 107 11.43 21.83 4.50
N PRO A 108 10.60 22.87 4.64
CA PRO A 108 11.08 24.18 5.06
C PRO A 108 11.66 24.14 6.48
N GLN A 109 12.77 24.84 6.70
CA GLN A 109 13.36 24.97 8.05
C GLN A 109 12.39 25.65 9.04
N MET A 110 11.62 26.63 8.56
CA MET A 110 10.62 27.34 9.37
C MET A 110 9.22 26.86 9.02
N LYS A 111 8.81 25.73 9.60
CA LYS A 111 7.51 25.08 9.34
C LYS A 111 6.28 25.95 9.63
N HIS A 112 6.41 27.01 10.44
CA HIS A 112 5.31 27.95 10.71
C HIS A 112 5.11 29.01 9.62
N ARG A 113 6.03 29.14 8.66
CA ARG A 113 5.90 30.12 7.56
C ARG A 113 5.07 29.53 6.42
N LEU A 114 3.81 29.96 6.31
CA LEU A 114 2.90 29.49 5.26
C LEU A 114 3.46 29.71 3.85
N GLY A 115 4.08 30.86 3.59
CA GLY A 115 4.66 31.15 2.26
C GLY A 115 5.73 30.15 1.82
N ALA A 116 6.43 29.47 2.74
CA ALA A 116 7.39 28.43 2.37
C ALA A 116 6.68 27.16 1.89
N TRP A 117 5.55 26.81 2.52
CA TRP A 117 4.72 25.69 2.08
C TRP A 117 4.03 25.96 0.75
N SER A 118 3.60 27.20 0.48
CA SER A 118 3.03 27.58 -0.81
C SER A 118 4.01 27.36 -1.97
N HIS A 119 5.26 27.79 -1.82
CA HIS A 119 6.30 27.53 -2.83
C HIS A 119 6.57 26.03 -2.98
N LEU A 120 6.67 25.31 -1.86
CA LEU A 120 6.93 23.87 -1.89
C LEU A 120 5.80 23.06 -2.54
N SER A 121 4.54 23.43 -2.29
CA SER A 121 3.38 22.83 -2.95
C SER A 121 3.39 23.11 -4.45
N ALA A 122 3.74 24.33 -4.87
CA ALA A 122 3.89 24.67 -6.29
C ALA A 122 5.03 23.87 -6.95
N ASP A 123 6.18 23.75 -6.29
CA ASP A 123 7.31 22.96 -6.79
C ASP A 123 6.97 21.48 -6.91
N LEU A 124 6.26 20.91 -5.91
CA LEU A 124 5.80 19.53 -5.98
C LEU A 124 4.79 19.34 -7.11
N ASN A 125 3.80 20.24 -7.24
CA ASN A 125 2.82 20.22 -8.33
C ASN A 125 3.49 20.25 -9.71
N HIS A 126 4.61 20.96 -9.87
CA HIS A 126 5.38 21.00 -11.11
C HIS A 126 6.18 19.71 -11.36
N ARG A 127 6.65 19.04 -10.30
CA ARG A 127 7.46 17.81 -10.40
C ARG A 127 6.63 16.54 -10.58
N VAL A 128 5.39 16.53 -10.10
CA VAL A 128 4.43 15.45 -10.35
C VAL A 128 4.04 15.49 -11.83
N THR A 129 4.41 14.44 -12.56
CA THR A 129 4.12 14.33 -13.99
C THR A 129 2.63 14.13 -14.26
N ALA A 130 2.20 14.31 -15.50
CA ALA A 130 0.80 14.06 -15.87
C ALA A 130 0.37 12.60 -15.64
N ALA A 131 1.27 11.63 -15.85
CA ALA A 131 1.00 10.21 -15.61
C ALA A 131 0.87 9.90 -14.11
N GLU A 132 1.82 10.40 -13.30
CA GLU A 132 1.79 10.28 -11.83
C GLU A 132 0.53 10.94 -11.25
N ARG A 133 0.16 12.14 -11.74
CA ARG A 133 -1.07 12.83 -11.37
C ARG A 133 -2.32 12.03 -11.72
N ASN A 134 -2.40 11.55 -12.96
CA ASN A 134 -3.54 10.74 -13.40
C ASN A 134 -3.67 9.47 -12.56
N PHE A 135 -2.56 8.83 -12.20
CA PHE A 135 -2.59 7.68 -11.28
C PHE A 135 -3.19 8.06 -9.92
N LEU A 136 -2.67 9.10 -9.26
CA LEU A 136 -3.12 9.53 -7.93
C LEU A 136 -4.59 9.98 -7.91
N GLU A 137 -5.05 10.64 -8.97
CA GLU A 137 -6.41 11.18 -9.06
C GLU A 137 -7.47 10.11 -9.42
N ASN A 138 -7.06 8.91 -9.84
CA ASN A 138 -7.96 7.79 -10.20
C ASN A 138 -7.91 6.61 -9.22
N LEU A 139 -7.38 6.83 -8.01
CA LEU A 139 -7.40 5.82 -6.94
C LEU A 139 -8.84 5.56 -6.46
N GLU A 140 -9.15 4.32 -6.14
CA GLU A 140 -10.49 3.86 -5.78
C GLU A 140 -10.68 3.83 -4.25
N LEU A 141 -11.89 4.11 -3.77
CA LEU A 141 -12.15 4.04 -2.32
C LEU A 141 -12.31 2.60 -1.81
N SER A 142 -12.90 1.75 -2.64
CA SER A 142 -13.10 0.34 -2.34
C SER A 142 -13.30 -0.47 -3.62
N ILE A 143 -13.06 -1.77 -3.52
CA ILE A 143 -13.27 -2.73 -4.60
C ILE A 143 -13.98 -3.95 -4.02
N THR A 144 -14.90 -4.54 -4.78
CA THR A 144 -15.59 -5.78 -4.41
C THR A 144 -15.29 -6.86 -5.43
N VAL A 145 -14.81 -8.03 -4.98
CA VAL A 145 -14.62 -9.20 -5.84
C VAL A 145 -15.07 -10.46 -5.10
N GLY A 146 -16.13 -11.09 -5.59
CA GLY A 146 -16.70 -12.29 -4.97
C GLY A 146 -17.09 -12.03 -3.51
N ASP A 147 -16.56 -12.85 -2.60
CA ASP A 147 -16.84 -12.79 -1.15
C ASP A 147 -15.94 -11.82 -0.39
N TYR A 148 -15.15 -11.00 -1.10
CA TYR A 148 -14.20 -10.07 -0.51
C TYR A 148 -14.53 -8.62 -0.86
N PHE A 149 -14.34 -7.76 0.13
CA PHE A 149 -14.40 -6.30 0.02
C PHE A 149 -13.04 -5.73 0.40
N PHE A 150 -12.46 -4.91 -0.47
CA PHE A 150 -11.14 -4.32 -0.30
C PHE A 150 -11.31 -2.85 0.00
N ALA A 151 -10.73 -2.39 1.11
CA ALA A 151 -10.68 -0.99 1.52
C ALA A 151 -9.33 -0.74 2.20
N HIS A 152 -8.84 0.50 2.16
CA HIS A 152 -7.53 0.80 2.74
C HIS A 152 -7.50 0.53 4.24
N ALA A 153 -8.40 1.14 5.02
CA ALA A 153 -8.40 1.07 6.48
C ALA A 153 -9.38 0.02 7.06
N GLY A 154 -10.46 -0.26 6.35
CA GLY A 154 -11.50 -1.19 6.78
C GLY A 154 -12.89 -0.69 6.44
N ALA A 155 -13.88 -1.08 7.25
CA ALA A 155 -15.26 -0.64 7.10
C ALA A 155 -15.92 -0.38 8.47
N ARG A 156 -16.86 0.55 8.53
CA ARG A 156 -17.67 0.84 9.72
C ARG A 156 -18.62 -0.33 9.99
N PRO A 157 -18.52 -0.98 11.16
CA PRO A 157 -19.40 -2.08 11.52
C PRO A 157 -20.87 -1.68 11.64
N GLY A 158 -21.77 -2.63 11.37
CA GLY A 158 -23.22 -2.46 11.51
C GLY A 158 -23.90 -1.66 10.39
N GLY A 159 -23.17 -1.29 9.34
CA GLY A 159 -23.71 -0.72 8.10
C GLY A 159 -23.37 -1.59 6.89
N SER A 160 -24.04 -1.33 5.77
CA SER A 160 -23.76 -2.01 4.50
C SER A 160 -22.40 -1.58 3.92
N LEU A 161 -21.71 -2.44 3.18
CA LEU A 161 -20.37 -2.10 2.64
C LEU A 161 -20.44 -1.10 1.48
N ASP A 162 -21.58 -1.00 0.79
CA ASP A 162 -21.86 -0.02 -0.25
C ASP A 162 -22.26 1.37 0.28
N GLU A 163 -22.53 1.49 1.59
CA GLU A 163 -22.93 2.74 2.26
C GLU A 163 -21.81 3.34 3.13
N GLN A 164 -20.57 2.89 2.95
CA GLN A 164 -19.42 3.36 3.71
C GLN A 164 -18.99 4.76 3.29
N SER A 165 -18.63 5.61 4.25
CA SER A 165 -18.07 6.93 3.95
C SER A 165 -16.61 6.81 3.51
N ALA A 166 -16.11 7.74 2.70
CA ALA A 166 -14.69 7.78 2.35
C ALA A 166 -13.80 7.85 3.60
N ALA A 167 -14.22 8.61 4.62
CA ALA A 167 -13.50 8.70 5.88
C ALA A 167 -13.42 7.35 6.62
N ASP A 168 -14.49 6.55 6.61
CA ASP A 168 -14.46 5.20 7.17
C ASP A 168 -13.49 4.31 6.39
N LEU A 169 -13.57 4.31 5.05
CA LEU A 169 -12.75 3.45 4.20
C LEU A 169 -11.24 3.78 4.26
N ILE A 170 -10.90 5.04 4.53
CA ILE A 170 -9.51 5.55 4.50
C ILE A 170 -8.89 5.68 5.90
N TRP A 171 -9.67 5.96 6.95
CA TRP A 171 -9.12 6.33 8.27
C TRP A 171 -9.62 5.49 9.44
N ILE A 172 -10.60 4.60 9.25
CA ILE A 172 -11.15 3.84 10.38
C ILE A 172 -10.08 2.97 11.04
N ARG A 173 -10.13 2.87 12.37
CA ARG A 173 -9.18 2.06 13.13
C ARG A 173 -9.86 1.27 14.23
N ARG A 174 -9.89 1.79 15.45
CA ARG A 174 -10.38 1.06 16.62
C ARG A 174 -11.84 0.60 16.47
N THR A 175 -12.70 1.45 15.93
CA THR A 175 -14.11 1.10 15.67
C THR A 175 -14.27 -0.15 14.79
N PHE A 176 -13.39 -0.35 13.81
CA PHE A 176 -13.39 -1.53 12.94
C PHE A 176 -12.67 -2.73 13.59
N LEU A 177 -11.49 -2.50 14.16
CA LEU A 177 -10.62 -3.56 14.68
C LEU A 177 -11.15 -4.20 15.96
N ASP A 178 -11.80 -3.41 16.83
CA ASP A 178 -12.28 -3.85 18.14
C ASP A 178 -13.72 -4.41 18.07
N SER A 179 -14.41 -4.23 16.96
CA SER A 179 -15.74 -4.79 16.74
C SER A 179 -15.66 -6.25 16.33
N ASP A 180 -16.67 -7.03 16.70
CA ASP A 180 -16.87 -8.42 16.24
C ASP A 180 -18.10 -8.57 15.34
N VAL A 181 -18.65 -7.46 14.85
CA VAL A 181 -19.82 -7.50 13.95
C VAL A 181 -19.40 -8.05 12.59
N GLU A 182 -20.10 -9.08 12.13
CA GLU A 182 -19.92 -9.68 10.82
C GLU A 182 -20.34 -8.74 9.69
N PHE A 183 -19.60 -8.79 8.59
CA PHE A 183 -19.90 -8.07 7.36
C PHE A 183 -20.46 -9.05 6.32
N GLU A 184 -21.18 -8.53 5.34
CA GLU A 184 -21.65 -9.31 4.19
C GLU A 184 -20.53 -9.92 3.32
N LYS A 185 -19.28 -9.47 3.51
CA LYS A 185 -18.06 -9.94 2.84
C LYS A 185 -16.87 -9.84 3.78
N VAL A 186 -15.84 -10.66 3.55
CA VAL A 186 -14.59 -10.54 4.29
C VAL A 186 -13.85 -9.26 3.86
N VAL A 187 -13.59 -8.37 4.81
CA VAL A 187 -12.91 -7.09 4.58
C VAL A 187 -11.39 -7.29 4.53
N VAL A 188 -10.78 -7.09 3.37
CA VAL A 188 -9.33 -7.14 3.18
C VAL A 188 -8.78 -5.72 3.24
N HIS A 189 -7.83 -5.47 4.14
CA HIS A 189 -7.39 -4.11 4.45
C HIS A 189 -5.89 -4.01 4.78
N GLY A 190 -5.39 -2.77 4.73
CA GLY A 190 -4.07 -2.33 5.14
C GLY A 190 -4.13 -1.43 6.39
N HIS A 191 -3.41 -0.31 6.35
CA HIS A 191 -3.45 0.87 7.25
C HIS A 191 -3.00 0.65 8.71
N THR A 192 -3.54 -0.38 9.37
CA THR A 192 -3.14 -0.72 10.73
C THR A 192 -2.20 -1.92 10.70
N PRO A 193 -0.90 -1.69 10.92
CA PRO A 193 0.09 -2.73 10.76
C PRO A 193 -0.03 -3.79 11.85
N THR A 194 0.26 -5.01 11.45
CA THR A 194 0.43 -6.18 12.33
C THR A 194 1.79 -6.83 12.04
N ALA A 195 2.32 -7.63 12.98
CA ALA A 195 3.63 -8.26 12.77
C ALA A 195 3.60 -9.33 11.67
N GLN A 196 2.44 -9.93 11.45
CA GLN A 196 2.14 -10.93 10.42
C GLN A 196 0.73 -10.66 9.90
N ILE A 197 0.40 -11.17 8.71
CA ILE A 197 -0.97 -11.10 8.19
C ILE A 197 -1.95 -11.63 9.24
N TYR A 198 -2.95 -10.82 9.57
CA TYR A 198 -4.01 -11.17 10.49
C TYR A 198 -5.23 -11.64 9.71
N ALA A 199 -5.92 -12.69 10.17
CA ALA A 199 -7.18 -13.12 9.58
C ALA A 199 -8.14 -13.63 10.66
N ASP A 200 -9.41 -13.20 10.57
CA ASP A 200 -10.54 -13.80 11.28
C ASP A 200 -11.72 -13.99 10.31
N HIS A 201 -12.91 -14.25 10.84
CA HIS A 201 -14.12 -14.47 10.03
C HIS A 201 -14.61 -13.20 9.30
N ARG A 202 -14.19 -12.01 9.75
CA ARG A 202 -14.68 -10.71 9.26
C ARG A 202 -13.68 -10.01 8.37
N ARG A 203 -12.39 -10.16 8.67
CA ARG A 203 -11.34 -9.36 8.02
C ARG A 203 -10.02 -10.09 7.83
N ILE A 204 -9.25 -9.60 6.87
CA ILE A 204 -7.85 -9.98 6.64
C ILE A 204 -6.99 -8.70 6.55
N GLY A 205 -6.07 -8.52 7.49
CA GLY A 205 -5.13 -7.40 7.51
C GLY A 205 -3.80 -7.79 6.86
N VAL A 206 -3.43 -7.11 5.77
CA VAL A 206 -2.25 -7.43 4.95
C VAL A 206 -1.05 -6.53 5.27
N ASP A 207 -1.27 -5.39 5.92
CA ASP A 207 -0.20 -4.47 6.31
C ASP A 207 0.73 -5.10 7.38
N THR A 208 1.97 -5.31 6.97
CA THR A 208 3.08 -5.86 7.76
C THR A 208 4.20 -4.83 7.97
N LYS A 209 3.87 -3.54 7.76
CA LYS A 209 4.70 -2.37 8.05
C LYS A 209 5.99 -2.31 7.24
N ALA A 210 5.90 -2.49 5.92
CA ALA A 210 7.04 -2.69 5.02
C ALA A 210 8.19 -1.70 5.22
N TYR A 211 7.91 -0.40 5.36
CA TYR A 211 8.96 0.61 5.54
C TYR A 211 9.84 0.39 6.78
N GLN A 212 9.29 -0.23 7.84
CA GLN A 212 10.00 -0.48 9.09
C GLN A 212 10.45 -1.93 9.23
N SER A 213 9.59 -2.89 8.87
CA SER A 213 9.86 -4.31 9.06
C SER A 213 10.83 -4.86 8.01
N GLY A 214 10.94 -4.22 6.85
CA GLY A 214 11.63 -4.80 5.71
C GLY A 214 10.80 -5.85 4.98
N VAL A 215 9.52 -6.03 5.30
CA VAL A 215 8.66 -7.07 4.74
C VAL A 215 7.43 -6.45 4.10
N LEU A 216 7.29 -6.60 2.78
CA LEU A 216 6.07 -6.27 2.06
C LEU A 216 5.30 -7.56 1.78
N SER A 217 4.03 -7.58 2.18
CA SER A 217 3.19 -8.77 2.11
C SER A 217 2.10 -8.64 1.06
N ALA A 218 1.81 -9.76 0.41
CA ALA A 218 0.67 -9.94 -0.48
C ALA A 218 -0.12 -11.20 -0.11
N LEU A 219 -1.41 -11.15 -0.36
CA LEU A 219 -2.35 -12.24 -0.17
C LEU A 219 -2.98 -12.63 -1.50
N ARG A 220 -2.77 -13.89 -1.90
CA ARG A 220 -3.48 -14.53 -3.00
C ARG A 220 -4.78 -15.13 -2.50
N LEU A 221 -5.86 -14.80 -3.16
CA LEU A 221 -7.21 -15.29 -2.91
C LEU A 221 -7.71 -16.03 -4.15
N SER A 222 -8.08 -17.29 -3.94
CA SER A 222 -8.75 -18.14 -4.93
C SER A 222 -9.90 -18.87 -4.26
N SER A 223 -10.73 -19.57 -5.04
CA SER A 223 -11.81 -20.41 -4.51
C SER A 223 -11.32 -21.61 -3.69
N LEU A 224 -10.06 -22.02 -3.89
CA LEU A 224 -9.52 -23.25 -3.29
C LEU A 224 -8.55 -22.97 -2.14
N GLU A 225 -7.86 -21.83 -2.16
CA GLU A 225 -6.77 -21.55 -1.23
C GLU A 225 -6.55 -20.05 -1.01
N ARG A 226 -5.98 -19.75 0.16
CA ARG A 226 -5.39 -18.47 0.52
C ARG A 226 -3.89 -18.67 0.72
N LYS A 227 -3.08 -17.85 0.05
CA LYS A 227 -1.62 -17.97 0.07
C LYS A 227 -0.97 -16.62 0.30
N ILE A 228 0.01 -16.59 1.19
CA ILE A 228 0.81 -15.43 1.51
C ILE A 228 2.06 -15.46 0.63
N VAL A 229 2.43 -14.30 0.10
CA VAL A 229 3.72 -14.06 -0.54
C VAL A 229 4.34 -12.82 0.05
N GLN A 230 5.62 -12.87 0.41
CA GLN A 230 6.31 -11.74 1.05
C GLN A 230 7.64 -11.47 0.36
N ALA A 231 7.91 -10.20 0.08
CA ALA A 231 9.24 -9.72 -0.26
C ALA A 231 9.92 -9.22 1.02
N THR A 232 11.08 -9.78 1.35
CA THR A 232 11.83 -9.48 2.57
C THR A 232 13.21 -8.92 2.23
N ALA A 233 13.48 -7.70 2.70
CA ALA A 233 14.81 -7.12 2.68
C ALA A 233 15.72 -7.85 3.69
N THR A 234 16.80 -8.43 3.19
CA THR A 234 17.85 -9.05 4.00
C THR A 234 19.09 -8.18 3.97
N ALA A 235 19.70 -7.98 5.14
CA ALA A 235 21.01 -7.37 5.22
C ALA A 235 22.06 -8.39 4.74
N SER A 236 22.89 -8.00 3.78
CA SER A 236 24.08 -8.78 3.42
C SER A 236 25.04 -8.82 4.62
N ILE A 237 25.31 -9.99 5.18
CA ILE A 237 26.49 -10.18 6.04
C ILE A 237 27.69 -10.31 5.09
N SER A 238 28.39 -9.21 4.83
CA SER A 238 29.68 -9.27 4.15
C SER A 238 30.77 -9.66 5.15
N GLU A 239 31.05 -10.96 5.27
CA GLU A 239 32.35 -11.40 5.75
C GLU A 239 33.38 -11.19 4.63
N GLU A 240 33.97 -10.00 4.53
CA GLU A 240 35.29 -9.88 3.91
C GLU A 240 36.05 -8.65 4.41
N LYS A 241 37.23 -8.92 4.99
CA LYS A 241 38.19 -7.93 5.45
C LYS A 241 38.71 -7.14 4.24
N GLY A 242 38.42 -5.85 4.21
CA GLY A 242 39.26 -4.86 3.54
C GLY A 242 38.98 -4.63 2.06
N ALA A 243 37.80 -4.12 1.71
CA ALA A 243 37.58 -3.17 0.62
C ALA A 243 36.19 -2.55 0.79
N SER A 244 36.01 -1.28 0.42
CA SER A 244 34.71 -0.61 0.49
C SER A 244 33.72 -1.23 -0.50
N ALA A 245 33.00 -2.26 -0.06
CA ALA A 245 31.86 -2.82 -0.77
C ALA A 245 30.59 -2.11 -0.30
N GLY A 246 29.85 -1.51 -1.23
CA GLY A 246 28.49 -1.03 -0.95
C GLY A 246 27.63 -2.19 -0.48
N ALA A 247 26.97 -2.05 0.66
CA ALA A 247 26.03 -3.05 1.15
C ALA A 247 24.88 -3.19 0.14
N GLY A 248 24.86 -4.27 -0.63
CA GLY A 248 23.75 -4.61 -1.50
C GLY A 248 22.59 -5.13 -0.65
N LEU A 249 21.40 -4.54 -0.82
CA LEU A 249 20.19 -5.09 -0.23
C LEU A 249 19.74 -6.29 -1.06
N HIS A 250 19.63 -7.47 -0.46
CA HIS A 250 19.09 -8.65 -1.13
C HIS A 250 17.63 -8.83 -0.72
N VAL A 251 16.72 -8.96 -1.68
CA VAL A 251 15.30 -9.21 -1.42
C VAL A 251 14.95 -10.65 -1.74
N LEU A 252 14.39 -11.36 -0.76
CA LEU A 252 13.92 -12.74 -0.91
C LEU A 252 12.39 -12.73 -1.00
N VAL A 253 11.85 -13.48 -1.96
CA VAL A 253 10.41 -13.73 -2.04
C VAL A 253 10.10 -15.12 -1.49
N SER A 254 9.27 -15.19 -0.45
CA SER A 254 8.83 -16.44 0.18
C SER A 254 7.32 -16.63 0.02
N GLN A 255 6.85 -17.87 0.18
CA GLN A 255 5.43 -18.21 0.07
C GLN A 255 5.00 -19.17 1.19
N SER A 256 3.79 -18.99 1.73
CA SER A 256 3.20 -19.87 2.74
C SER A 256 1.67 -19.91 2.62
N SER A 257 1.03 -20.95 3.14
CA SER A 257 -0.44 -21.01 3.21
C SER A 257 -0.97 -20.17 4.36
N LEU A 258 -2.11 -19.50 4.16
CA LEU A 258 -2.85 -18.88 5.25
C LEU A 258 -3.95 -19.85 5.69
N GLU A 259 -3.87 -20.33 6.93
CA GLU A 259 -4.92 -21.18 7.49
C GLU A 259 -6.25 -20.42 7.50
N SER A 260 -7.33 -21.07 7.05
CA SER A 260 -8.66 -20.52 7.22
C SER A 260 -8.90 -20.33 8.72
N ALA A 261 -9.20 -19.12 9.16
CA ALA A 261 -9.87 -18.93 10.44
C ALA A 261 -11.09 -19.85 10.40
N LYS A 262 -11.08 -20.93 11.20
CA LYS A 262 -12.22 -21.82 11.31
C LYS A 262 -13.43 -20.93 11.62
N PRO A 263 -14.52 -20.98 10.85
CA PRO A 263 -15.81 -20.50 11.35
C PRO A 263 -16.03 -21.23 12.67
N GLY A 264 -16.36 -20.49 13.72
CA GLY A 264 -16.36 -20.97 15.11
C GLY A 264 -16.94 -22.38 15.28
N GLU A 265 -16.22 -23.19 16.07
CA GLU A 265 -16.86 -24.19 16.93
C GLU A 265 -17.70 -23.49 18.01
#